data_AF-A0A7V9ZDT8-F1
#
_entry.id   AF-A0A7V9ZDT8-F1
#
_cell.length_a   1.000
_cell.length_b   1.000
_cell.length_c   1.000
_cell.angle_alpha   90.00
_cell.angle_beta   90.00
_cell.angle_gamma   90.00
#
_symmetry.space_group_name_H-M   'P 1'
#
loop_
_entity.id
_entity.type
_entity.pdbx_description
1 polymer ?
#
loop_
_entity_poly.entity_id
_entity_poly.type
_entity_poly.pdbx_seq_one_letter_code
_entity_poly.pdbx_strand_id
1 'polypeptide(L)' 'MSSSLTLCEACNGTGRRGLLGEVRAYKTCAACDGSGKVVAGEAVIEEKPPVLLDPRVKHTPAEGKRRRKHGGAR' A
#
# COMPACT_ATOMS: atom_id res chain seq x y z
N MET A 1 -28.31 -0.24 -17.07
CA MET A 1 -26.88 0.05 -16.84
C MET A 1 -26.19 -1.26 -16.53
N SER A 2 -25.60 -1.93 -17.53
CA SER A 2 -24.85 -3.16 -17.32
C SER A 2 -23.44 -2.80 -16.88
N SER A 3 -23.18 -2.81 -15.58
CA SER A 3 -21.83 -2.64 -15.05
C SER A 3 -21.00 -3.88 -15.42
N SER A 4 -19.99 -3.70 -16.26
CA SER A 4 -19.05 -4.78 -16.60
C SER A 4 -18.21 -5.13 -15.37
N LEU A 5 -18.46 -6.30 -14.78
CA LEU A 5 -17.65 -6.82 -13.68
C LEU A 5 -16.39 -7.48 -14.24
N THR A 6 -15.23 -7.02 -13.83
CA THR A 6 -13.93 -7.64 -14.16
C THR A 6 -13.41 -8.45 -12.98
N LEU A 7 -12.53 -9.41 -13.26
CA LEU A 7 -11.88 -10.20 -12.21
C LEU A 7 -10.98 -9.28 -11.37
N CYS A 8 -11.04 -9.47 -10.05
CA CYS A 8 -10.11 -8.79 -9.16
C CYS A 8 -8.71 -9.40 -9.35
N GLU A 9 -7.82 -8.67 -10.03
CA GLU A 9 -6.41 -9.06 -10.25
C GLU A 9 -5.67 -9.27 -8.93
N ALA A 10 -6.09 -8.53 -7.91
CA ALA A 10 -5.51 -8.58 -6.59
C ALA A 10 -5.58 -9.99 -5.97
N CYS A 11 -6.68 -10.71 -6.16
CA CYS A 11 -6.87 -12.08 -5.67
C CYS A 11 -7.08 -13.10 -6.79
N ASN A 12 -6.84 -12.73 -8.05
CA ASN A 12 -7.14 -13.53 -9.24
C ASN A 12 -8.54 -14.19 -9.19
N GLY A 13 -9.56 -13.41 -8.83
CA GLY A 13 -10.94 -13.93 -8.77
C GLY A 13 -11.35 -14.73 -7.54
N THR A 14 -10.41 -15.09 -6.65
CA THR A 14 -10.70 -15.99 -5.52
C THR A 14 -11.41 -15.32 -4.32
N GLY A 15 -11.40 -13.99 -4.25
CA GLY A 15 -11.90 -13.23 -3.10
C GLY A 15 -11.04 -13.35 -1.85
N ARG A 16 -9.93 -14.10 -1.89
CA ARG A 16 -9.07 -14.35 -0.72
C ARG A 16 -7.60 -14.23 -1.09
N ARG A 17 -6.77 -13.91 -0.10
CA ARG A 17 -5.30 -13.85 -0.24
C ARG A 17 -4.66 -14.63 0.89
N GLY A 18 -3.60 -15.39 0.59
CA GLY A 18 -2.79 -16.02 1.62
C GLY A 18 -2.15 -14.98 2.53
N LEU A 19 -2.10 -15.25 3.82
CA LEU A 19 -1.31 -14.49 4.77
C LEU A 19 0.15 -14.94 4.67
N LEU A 20 1.06 -13.99 4.42
CA LEU A 20 2.49 -14.29 4.38
C LEU A 20 2.95 -14.80 5.75
N GLY A 21 3.60 -15.96 5.76
CA GLY A 21 4.15 -16.58 6.98
C GLY A 21 3.26 -17.62 7.64
N GLU A 22 2.02 -17.83 7.18
CA GLU A 22 1.12 -18.84 7.74
C GLU A 22 0.64 -19.84 6.68
N VAL A 23 1.00 -21.11 6.87
CA VAL A 23 0.59 -22.20 5.99
C VAL A 23 -0.90 -22.49 6.25
N ARG A 24 -1.78 -22.05 5.34
CA ARG A 24 -3.27 -22.19 5.33
C ARG A 24 -4.07 -21.04 5.93
N ALA A 25 -3.46 -19.92 6.27
CA ALA A 25 -4.24 -18.75 6.67
C ALA A 25 -4.56 -17.88 5.45
N TYR A 26 -5.85 -17.57 5.29
CA TYR A 26 -6.35 -16.72 4.22
C TYR A 26 -7.06 -15.53 4.82
N LYS A 27 -6.85 -14.35 4.25
CA LYS A 27 -7.64 -13.15 4.54
C LYS A 27 -8.53 -12.79 3.37
N THR A 28 -9.66 -12.14 3.65
CA THR A 28 -10.52 -11.55 2.64
C THR A 28 -9.73 -10.56 1.78
N CYS A 29 -9.93 -10.62 0.47
CA CYS A 29 -9.30 -9.68 -0.45
C CYS A 29 -9.95 -8.31 -0.29
N ALA A 30 -9.22 -7.35 0.28
CA ALA A 30 -9.69 -5.98 0.47
C ALA A 30 -9.93 -5.20 -0.83
N ALA A 31 -9.34 -5.62 -1.95
CA ALA A 31 -9.53 -4.93 -3.23
C ALA A 31 -10.90 -5.21 -3.88
N CYS A 32 -11.57 -6.28 -3.47
CA CYS A 32 -12.89 -6.67 -3.98
C CYS A 32 -13.86 -7.05 -2.87
N ASP A 33 -13.52 -6.76 -1.62
CA ASP A 33 -14.28 -7.13 -0.42
C ASP A 33 -14.74 -8.59 -0.38
N GLY A 34 -13.90 -9.49 -0.90
CA GLY A 34 -14.20 -10.92 -0.94
C GLY A 34 -15.08 -11.39 -2.10
N SER A 35 -15.56 -10.49 -2.96
CA SER A 35 -16.43 -10.85 -4.10
C SER A 35 -15.67 -11.51 -5.25
N GLY A 36 -14.34 -11.34 -5.32
CA GLY A 36 -13.52 -11.81 -6.44
C GLY A 36 -13.67 -10.99 -7.72
N LYS A 37 -14.56 -9.99 -7.76
CA LYS A 37 -14.80 -9.14 -8.93
C LYS A 37 -14.75 -7.68 -8.53
N VAL A 38 -14.30 -6.82 -9.44
CA VAL A 38 -14.36 -5.37 -9.28
C VAL A 38 -15.20 -4.80 -10.41
N VAL A 39 -15.89 -3.70 -10.15
CA VAL A 39 -16.61 -2.99 -11.20
C VAL A 39 -15.56 -2.34 -12.08
N ALA A 40 -15.45 -2.74 -13.34
CA ALA A 40 -14.71 -1.98 -14.34
C ALA A 40 -15.55 -0.76 -14.71
N GLY A 41 -15.65 0.18 -13.78
CA GLY A 41 -15.94 1.57 -14.08
C GLY A 41 -14.60 2.24 -14.26
N GLU A 42 -14.44 2.98 -15.36
CA GLU A 42 -13.28 3.79 -15.73
C GLU A 42 -12.34 4.03 -14.55
N ALA A 43 -11.10 3.57 -14.69
CA ALA A 43 -10.03 4.05 -13.85
C ALA A 43 -10.08 5.58 -13.95
N VAL A 44 -10.67 6.23 -12.95
CA VAL A 44 -10.42 7.63 -12.66
C VAL A 44 -8.98 7.60 -12.18
N ILE A 45 -8.06 7.59 -13.14
CA ILE A 45 -6.73 8.14 -12.96
C ILE A 45 -7.02 9.59 -12.58
N GLU A 46 -7.19 9.83 -11.28
CA GLU A 46 -6.89 11.12 -10.71
C GLU A 46 -5.41 11.28 -11.04
N GLU A 47 -5.11 11.86 -12.20
CA GLU A 47 -3.79 12.37 -12.55
C GLU A 47 -3.49 13.38 -11.45
N LYS A 48 -2.90 12.89 -10.35
CA LYS A 48 -2.32 13.75 -9.35
C LYS A 48 -1.32 14.61 -10.13
N PRO A 49 -1.51 15.94 -10.19
CA PRO A 49 -0.62 16.79 -10.96
C PRO A 49 0.81 16.50 -10.48
N PRO A 50 1.79 16.40 -11.40
CA PRO A 50 3.16 16.13 -11.03
C PRO A 50 3.55 17.14 -9.94
N VAL A 51 3.93 16.61 -8.78
CA VAL A 51 4.41 17.43 -7.68
C VAL A 51 5.64 18.13 -8.22
N LEU A 52 5.53 19.44 -8.48
CA LEU A 52 6.67 20.28 -8.80
C LEU A 52 7.61 20.18 -7.59
N LEU A 53 8.68 19.40 -7.75
CA LEU A 53 9.75 19.33 -6.77
C LEU A 53 10.42 20.70 -6.77
N ASP A 54 10.04 21.55 -5.82
CA ASP A 54 10.71 22.83 -5.59
C ASP A 54 12.19 22.55 -5.25
N PRO A 55 13.16 22.95 -6.09
CA PRO A 55 14.58 22.66 -5.86
C PRO A 55 15.16 23.41 -4.65
N ARG A 56 14.37 24.22 -3.95
CA ARG A 56 14.73 24.90 -2.70
C ARG A 56 14.38 24.11 -1.44
N VAL A 57 13.65 23.00 -1.54
CA VAL A 57 13.38 22.13 -0.39
C VAL A 57 14.64 21.32 -0.08
N LYS A 58 15.48 21.85 0.82
CA LYS A 58 16.61 21.11 1.38
C LYS A 58 16.04 19.96 2.21
N HIS A 59 16.07 18.75 1.66
CA HIS A 59 15.89 17.53 2.44
C HIS A 59 17.07 17.39 3.40
N THR A 60 16.97 17.98 4.58
CA THR A 60 17.89 17.67 5.67
C THR A 60 17.55 16.26 6.17
N PRO A 61 18.44 15.27 6.06
CA PRO A 61 18.22 14.00 6.72
C PRO A 61 18.07 14.27 8.21
N ALA A 62 16.96 13.84 8.80
CA ALA A 62 16.74 13.94 10.24
C ALA A 62 17.90 13.22 10.94
N GLU A 63 18.77 13.99 11.60
CA GLU A 63 19.91 13.48 12.35
C GLU A 63 19.42 12.46 13.37
N GLY A 64 19.78 11.20 13.13
CA GLY A 64 19.61 10.13 14.09
C GLY A 64 20.32 10.50 15.39
N LYS A 65 19.54 10.82 16.42
CA LYS A 65 20.03 11.06 17.78
C LYS A 65 20.62 9.76 18.36
N ARG A 66 21.87 9.45 18.01
CA ARG A 66 22.69 8.47 18.72
C ARG A 66 23.10 9.06 20.07
N ARG A 67 22.28 8.89 21.10
CA ARG A 67 22.69 9.14 22.49
C ARG A 67 23.71 8.08 22.91
N ARG A 68 25.00 8.37 22.78
CA ARG A 68 26.06 7.63 23.50
C ARG A 68 25.96 8.01 24.99
N LYS A 69 25.53 7.08 25.84
CA LYS A 69 25.72 7.21 27.29
C LYS A 69 27.20 6.92 27.58
N HIS A 70 27.97 7.95 27.87
CA HIS A 70 29.21 7.82 28.64
C HIS A 70 28.89 8.18 30.09
N GLY A 71 28.91 7.19 30.97
CA GLY A 71 29.13 7.35 32.41
C GLY A 71 30.00 6.17 32.80
N GLY A 72 31.19 6.32 33.33
CA GLY A 72 31.67 7.41 34.19
C GLY A 72 32.15 6.71 35.45
N ALA A 73 33.43 6.36 35.46
CA ALA A 73 34.09 5.71 36.59
C ALA A 73 34.14 6.64 37.79
N ARG A 74 33.82 6.12 38.97
CA ARG A 74 34.56 6.27 40.24
C ARG A 74 33.94 5.37 41.29
#